data_AF-A0A415ZKH2-F1
#
_entry.id   AF-A0A415ZKH2-F1
#
_cell.length_a   1.000
_cell.length_b   1.000
_cell.length_c   1.000
_cell.angle_alpha   90.00
_cell.angle_beta   90.00
_cell.angle_gamma   90.00
#
_symmetry.space_group_name_H-M   'P 1'
#
loop_
_entity.id
_entity.type
_entity.pdbx_description
1 polymer ?
#
loop_
_entity_poly.entity_id
_entity_poly.type
_entity_poly.pdbx_seq_one_letter_code
_entity_poly.pdbx_strand_id
1 'polypeptide(L)'
;MTDMHSLTKKVKGTILIQKYEKKNDAMISGIVGAAIGDAIGVPVEFLYRKQLSENPVTGMRAHGTHNQPAGTWSDDTSMILATASALSGMEFDPERIATAFLNWRDHGAFSPDGMVFDIGLTTNTALNRFKEGTDTVLCGGNHIEDNGNGSLMRILPVAFFLYNTESSRTENRPFMMLQPSHTVTQSQKSPAIFTWNS
;
A
#
# COMPACT_ATOMS: atom_id res chain seq x y z
N MET A 1 6.53 42.89 29.51
CA MET A 1 6.27 41.53 30.03
C MET A 1 5.70 40.70 28.90
N THR A 2 6.40 39.65 28.48
CA THR A 2 5.89 38.73 27.45
C THR A 2 4.71 37.96 28.03
N ASP A 3 3.56 38.03 27.36
CA ASP A 3 2.32 37.38 27.79
C ASP A 3 2.50 35.85 27.88
N MET A 4 2.22 35.30 29.05
CA MET A 4 2.31 33.87 29.37
C MET A 4 1.38 33.03 28.47
N HIS A 5 0.26 33.61 27.99
CA HIS A 5 -0.64 32.95 27.06
C HIS A 5 -0.02 32.78 25.66
N SER A 6 0.69 33.81 25.18
CA SER A 6 1.45 33.78 23.92
C SER A 6 2.59 32.76 23.94
N LEU A 7 3.34 32.68 25.05
CA LEU A 7 4.38 31.67 25.27
C LEU A 7 3.82 30.25 25.26
N THR A 8 2.68 30.03 25.92
CA THR A 8 2.03 28.71 25.98
C THR A 8 1.54 28.26 24.60
N LYS A 9 0.99 29.17 23.79
CA LYS A 9 0.55 28.89 22.42
C LYS A 9 1.74 28.53 21.52
N LYS A 10 2.87 29.24 21.66
CA LYS A 10 4.11 28.97 20.92
C LYS A 10 4.71 27.59 21.25
N VAL A 11 4.79 27.24 22.53
CA VAL A 11 5.29 25.93 22.98
C VAL A 11 4.38 24.79 22.50
N LYS A 12 3.05 24.96 22.59
CA LYS A 12 2.10 24.00 22.02
C LYS A 12 2.27 23.82 20.52
N GLY A 13 2.49 24.92 19.78
CA GLY A 13 2.78 24.87 18.34
C GLY A 13 4.04 24.08 18.01
N THR A 14 5.14 24.32 18.73
CA THR A 14 6.40 23.58 18.54
C THR A 14 6.25 22.08 18.82
N ILE A 15 5.55 21.70 19.89
CA ILE A 15 5.30 20.29 20.23
C ILE A 15 4.46 19.59 19.14
N LEU A 16 3.46 20.27 18.59
CA LEU A 16 2.63 19.74 17.51
C LEU A 16 3.44 19.51 16.23
N ILE A 17 4.32 20.46 15.87
CA ILE A 17 5.21 20.34 14.70
C ILE A 17 6.15 19.15 14.87
N GLN A 18 6.83 19.02 16.01
CA GLN A 18 7.75 17.89 16.27
C GLN A 18 7.02 16.53 16.23
N LYS A 19 5.80 16.46 16.76
CA LYS A 19 4.98 15.26 16.71
C LYS A 19 4.58 14.91 15.27
N TYR A 20 4.28 15.92 14.45
CA TYR A 20 3.93 15.75 13.05
C TYR A 20 5.13 15.29 12.21
N GLU A 21 6.31 15.92 12.38
CA GLU A 21 7.56 15.50 11.74
C GLU A 21 7.91 14.05 12.06
N LYS A 22 7.90 13.67 13.34
CA LYS A 22 8.16 12.29 13.76
C LYS A 22 7.16 11.28 13.17
N LYS A 23 5.91 11.68 13.00
CA LYS A 23 4.87 10.84 12.38
C LYS A 23 5.14 10.66 10.88
N ASN A 24 5.53 11.74 10.19
CA ASN A 24 5.91 11.69 8.78
C ASN A 24 7.14 10.81 8.55
N ASP A 25 8.16 10.92 9.40
CA ASP A 25 9.36 10.09 9.32
C ASP A 25 9.05 8.60 9.43
N ALA A 26 8.12 8.22 10.33
CA ALA A 26 7.68 6.84 10.48
C ALA A 26 6.94 6.32 9.25
N MET A 27 6.10 7.16 8.63
CA MET A 27 5.36 6.79 7.41
C MET A 27 6.31 6.60 6.22
N ILE A 28 7.21 7.55 6.01
CA ILE A 28 8.21 7.50 4.93
C ILE A 28 9.12 6.28 5.14
N SER A 29 9.60 6.08 6.36
CA SER A 29 10.48 4.95 6.70
C SER A 29 9.76 3.60 6.51
N GLY A 30 8.46 3.52 6.79
CA GLY A 30 7.65 2.32 6.53
C GLY A 30 7.56 1.98 5.04
N ILE A 31 7.23 2.97 4.21
CA ILE A 31 7.12 2.80 2.75
C ILE A 31 8.48 2.46 2.14
N VAL A 32 9.53 3.19 2.52
CA VAL A 32 10.90 2.92 2.06
C VAL A 32 11.39 1.54 2.51
N GLY A 33 11.10 1.14 3.74
CA GLY A 33 11.44 -0.19 4.24
C GLY A 33 10.76 -1.31 3.47
N ALA A 34 9.47 -1.14 3.13
CA ALA A 34 8.75 -2.07 2.27
C ALA A 34 9.40 -2.16 0.88
N ALA A 35 9.72 -1.02 0.26
CA ALA A 35 10.38 -0.97 -1.05
C ALA A 35 11.77 -1.61 -1.06
N ILE A 36 12.56 -1.42 0.00
CA ILE A 36 13.86 -2.08 0.16
C ILE A 36 13.67 -3.59 0.29
N GLY A 37 12.70 -4.04 1.09
CA GLY A 37 12.41 -5.46 1.27
C GLY A 37 12.01 -6.15 -0.03
N ASP A 38 11.11 -5.51 -0.78
CA ASP A 38 10.68 -5.91 -2.12
C ASP A 38 11.87 -6.01 -3.08
N ALA A 39 12.64 -4.93 -3.28
CA ALA A 39 13.78 -4.94 -4.20
C ALA A 39 14.89 -5.95 -3.84
N ILE A 40 15.05 -6.31 -2.56
CA ILE A 40 15.94 -7.40 -2.13
C ILE A 40 15.35 -8.78 -2.45
N GLY A 41 14.02 -8.91 -2.41
CA GLY A 41 13.26 -10.14 -2.67
C GLY A 41 13.14 -10.50 -4.15
N VAL A 42 12.93 -9.51 -5.03
CA VAL A 42 12.69 -9.71 -6.48
C VAL A 42 13.70 -10.68 -7.16
N PRO A 43 15.02 -10.55 -6.94
CA PRO A 43 16.01 -11.46 -7.56
C PRO A 43 15.87 -12.93 -7.15
N VAL A 44 15.25 -13.20 -6.00
CA VAL A 44 15.22 -14.52 -5.35
C VAL A 44 13.81 -15.10 -5.22
N GLU A 45 12.83 -14.50 -5.87
CA GLU A 45 11.48 -15.03 -5.93
C GLU A 45 11.43 -16.45 -6.47
N PHE A 46 10.52 -17.26 -5.92
CA PHE A 46 10.35 -18.68 -6.24
C PHE A 46 11.56 -19.59 -5.98
N LEU A 47 12.65 -19.09 -5.40
CA LEU A 47 13.75 -19.94 -4.93
C LEU A 47 13.36 -20.72 -3.66
N TYR A 48 13.84 -21.95 -3.58
CA TYR A 48 13.65 -22.76 -2.38
C TYR A 48 14.54 -22.29 -1.24
N ARG A 49 14.04 -22.43 0.01
CA ARG A 49 14.81 -22.08 1.22
C ARG A 49 16.20 -22.73 1.27
N LYS A 50 16.36 -23.95 0.74
CA LYS A 50 17.66 -24.61 0.66
C LYS A 50 18.65 -23.84 -0.21
N GLN A 51 18.22 -23.35 -1.37
CA GLN A 51 19.07 -22.53 -2.26
C GLN A 51 19.49 -21.23 -1.57
N LEU A 52 18.58 -20.62 -0.82
CA LEU A 52 18.87 -19.41 -0.05
C LEU A 52 19.79 -19.67 1.16
N SER A 53 19.75 -20.86 1.74
CA SER A 53 20.71 -21.23 2.80
C SER A 53 22.14 -21.41 2.28
N GLU A 54 22.28 -21.89 1.04
CA GLU A 54 23.57 -22.06 0.38
C GLU A 54 24.11 -20.73 -0.21
N ASN A 55 23.21 -19.81 -0.60
CA ASN A 55 23.55 -18.50 -1.14
C ASN A 55 22.71 -17.37 -0.52
N PRO A 56 22.99 -17.00 0.75
CA PRO A 56 22.16 -16.05 1.52
C PRO A 56 22.20 -14.65 0.94
N VAL A 57 21.03 -13.99 0.91
CA VAL A 57 20.90 -12.61 0.45
C VAL A 57 21.50 -11.65 1.48
N THR A 58 22.62 -11.01 1.13
CA THR A 58 23.36 -10.08 1.99
C THR A 58 23.30 -8.63 1.52
N GLY A 59 22.66 -8.38 0.38
CA GLY A 59 22.53 -7.06 -0.22
C GLY A 59 21.71 -7.10 -1.51
N MET A 60 21.62 -5.96 -2.19
CA MET A 60 20.91 -5.84 -3.46
C MET A 60 21.61 -6.68 -4.55
N ARG A 61 20.81 -7.49 -5.26
CA ARG A 61 21.28 -8.34 -6.36
C ARG A 61 20.62 -7.88 -7.64
N ALA A 62 21.38 -7.90 -8.73
CA ALA A 62 20.84 -7.74 -10.07
C ALA A 62 20.51 -9.12 -10.65
N HIS A 63 19.59 -9.13 -11.61
CA HIS A 63 19.12 -10.30 -12.32
C HIS A 63 18.51 -11.34 -11.37
N GLY A 64 18.02 -12.45 -11.90
CA GLY A 64 17.27 -13.43 -11.13
C GLY A 64 15.96 -13.74 -11.84
N THR A 65 14.91 -14.00 -11.06
CA THR A 65 13.61 -14.48 -11.56
C THR A 65 13.05 -13.62 -12.69
N HIS A 66 13.05 -12.30 -12.53
CA HIS A 66 12.50 -11.36 -13.52
C HIS A 66 13.57 -10.65 -14.36
N ASN A 67 14.84 -11.03 -14.24
CA ASN A 67 15.98 -10.43 -14.94
C ASN A 67 16.10 -8.89 -14.80
N GLN A 68 15.77 -8.35 -13.64
CA GLN A 68 15.77 -6.90 -13.37
C GLN A 68 17.11 -6.37 -12.83
N PRO A 69 17.48 -5.10 -13.06
CA PRO A 69 18.64 -4.47 -12.42
C PRO A 69 18.57 -4.49 -10.88
N ALA A 70 19.71 -4.37 -10.21
CA ALA A 70 19.75 -4.29 -8.75
C ALA A 70 18.99 -3.07 -8.22
N GLY A 71 18.14 -3.28 -7.20
CA GLY A 71 17.34 -2.23 -6.59
C GLY A 71 15.98 -1.99 -7.26
N THR A 72 15.62 -2.79 -8.27
CA THR A 72 14.30 -2.75 -8.92
C THR A 72 13.27 -3.40 -8.00
N TRP A 73 12.21 -2.67 -7.65
CA TRP A 73 11.05 -3.16 -6.89
C TRP A 73 9.92 -3.63 -7.82
N SER A 74 9.03 -4.50 -7.33
CA SER A 74 7.97 -5.15 -8.10
C SER A 74 6.62 -4.43 -8.07
N ASP A 75 5.54 -5.17 -8.38
CA ASP A 75 4.16 -4.73 -8.22
C ASP A 75 3.84 -4.35 -6.77
N ASP A 76 4.41 -5.03 -5.77
CA ASP A 76 4.19 -4.74 -4.35
C ASP A 76 4.45 -3.26 -4.02
N THR A 77 5.66 -2.77 -4.30
CA THR A 77 5.99 -1.35 -4.09
C THR A 77 5.23 -0.43 -5.01
N SER A 78 5.06 -0.80 -6.28
CA SER A 78 4.36 0.03 -7.27
C SER A 78 2.91 0.29 -6.84
N MET A 79 2.24 -0.72 -6.30
CA MET A 79 0.87 -0.64 -5.80
C MET A 79 0.78 0.09 -4.44
N ILE A 80 1.79 -0.02 -3.57
CA ILE A 80 1.91 0.83 -2.38
C ILE A 80 1.97 2.31 -2.80
N LEU A 81 2.83 2.66 -3.76
CA LEU A 81 3.00 4.04 -4.23
C LEU A 81 1.74 4.56 -4.93
N ALA A 82 1.11 3.75 -5.78
CA ALA A 82 -0.16 4.09 -6.41
C ALA A 82 -1.27 4.37 -5.38
N THR A 83 -1.36 3.54 -4.33
CA THR A 83 -2.32 3.74 -3.23
C THR A 83 -2.02 5.03 -2.45
N ALA A 84 -0.76 5.27 -2.10
CA ALA A 84 -0.35 6.49 -1.41
C ALA A 84 -0.68 7.74 -2.25
N SER A 85 -0.44 7.68 -3.56
CA SER A 85 -0.78 8.75 -4.50
C SER A 85 -2.29 9.02 -4.52
N ALA A 86 -3.12 7.98 -4.60
CA ALA A 86 -4.58 8.12 -4.59
C ALA A 86 -5.11 8.73 -3.28
N LEU A 87 -4.50 8.38 -2.14
CA LEU A 87 -4.90 8.86 -0.80
C LEU A 87 -4.37 10.27 -0.47
N SER A 88 -3.45 10.82 -1.26
CA SER A 88 -2.88 12.16 -1.03
C SER A 88 -3.92 13.28 -1.03
N GLY A 89 -5.11 13.04 -1.62
CA GLY A 89 -6.26 13.94 -1.58
C GLY A 89 -7.05 13.98 -0.26
N MET A 90 -6.60 13.26 0.77
CA MET A 90 -7.25 13.14 2.10
C MET A 90 -8.66 12.53 2.10
N GLU A 91 -9.03 11.84 1.02
CA GLU A 91 -10.30 11.12 0.90
C GLU A 91 -10.02 9.67 0.51
N PHE A 92 -10.76 8.76 1.14
CA PHE A 92 -10.72 7.35 0.75
C PHE A 92 -11.70 7.16 -0.41
N ASP A 93 -11.14 7.00 -1.61
CA ASP A 93 -11.90 6.77 -2.84
C ASP A 93 -11.38 5.50 -3.54
N PRO A 94 -12.16 4.41 -3.51
CA PRO A 94 -11.85 3.16 -4.20
C PRO A 94 -11.58 3.30 -5.70
N GLU A 95 -12.31 4.19 -6.39
CA GLU A 95 -12.16 4.40 -7.83
C GLU A 95 -10.85 5.09 -8.15
N ARG A 96 -10.43 6.05 -7.33
CA ARG A 96 -9.11 6.71 -7.49
C ARG A 96 -7.97 5.72 -7.31
N ILE A 97 -8.10 4.80 -6.35
CA ILE A 97 -7.10 3.74 -6.16
C ILE A 97 -7.09 2.78 -7.35
N ALA A 98 -8.25 2.29 -7.78
CA ALA A 98 -8.35 1.39 -8.93
C ALA A 98 -7.81 2.06 -10.22
N THR A 99 -8.06 3.36 -10.39
CA THR A 99 -7.51 4.18 -11.48
C THR A 99 -5.98 4.30 -11.38
N ALA A 100 -5.44 4.52 -10.18
CA ALA A 100 -3.99 4.56 -9.99
C ALA A 100 -3.32 3.21 -10.31
N PHE A 101 -3.98 2.10 -9.98
CA PHE A 101 -3.51 0.76 -10.34
C PHE A 101 -3.60 0.50 -11.85
N LEU A 102 -4.65 0.97 -12.52
CA LEU A 102 -4.72 0.93 -13.99
C LEU A 102 -3.60 1.74 -14.62
N ASN A 103 -3.30 2.94 -14.11
CA ASN A 103 -2.19 3.75 -14.63
C ASN A 103 -0.84 3.06 -14.42
N TRP A 104 -0.63 2.40 -13.29
CA TRP A 104 0.55 1.55 -13.12
C TRP A 104 0.59 0.43 -14.16
N ARG A 105 -0.46 -0.40 -14.25
CA ARG A 105 -0.49 -1.56 -15.14
C ARG A 105 -0.38 -1.20 -16.63
N ASP A 106 -1.12 -0.19 -17.09
CA ASP A 106 -1.27 0.14 -18.51
C ASP A 106 -0.19 1.14 -18.99
N HIS A 107 0.43 1.91 -18.07
CA HIS A 107 1.37 2.99 -18.42
C HIS A 107 2.69 2.97 -17.65
N GLY A 108 2.92 1.98 -16.77
CA GLY A 108 4.14 1.88 -15.98
C GLY A 108 4.30 2.96 -14.91
N ALA A 109 3.22 3.67 -14.56
CA ALA A 109 3.27 4.66 -13.49
C ALA A 109 3.72 3.99 -12.18
N PHE A 110 4.60 4.63 -11.41
CA PHE A 110 5.16 4.10 -10.15
C PHE A 110 6.11 2.89 -10.29
N SER A 111 6.28 2.35 -11.50
CA SER A 111 7.39 1.42 -11.79
C SER A 111 8.73 2.16 -11.83
N PRO A 112 9.84 1.50 -11.44
CA PRO A 112 11.16 2.15 -11.37
C PRO A 112 11.69 2.62 -12.73
N ASP A 113 11.34 1.93 -13.82
CA ASP A 113 11.79 2.17 -15.19
C ASP A 113 10.63 2.38 -16.19
N GLY A 114 9.40 2.51 -15.68
CA GLY A 114 8.19 2.59 -16.51
C GLY A 114 7.75 1.24 -17.10
N MET A 115 8.35 0.12 -16.69
CA MET A 115 7.95 -1.22 -17.14
C MET A 115 7.22 -1.96 -16.02
N VAL A 116 6.16 -2.68 -16.38
CA VAL A 116 5.38 -3.47 -15.43
C VAL A 116 5.80 -4.93 -15.54
N PHE A 117 6.06 -5.56 -14.39
CA PHE A 117 6.29 -6.98 -14.27
C PHE A 117 5.64 -7.51 -12.98
N ASP A 118 5.61 -8.83 -12.84
CA ASP A 118 5.10 -9.56 -11.67
C ASP A 118 3.64 -9.30 -11.26
N ILE A 119 2.81 -8.73 -12.13
CA ILE A 119 1.39 -8.58 -11.82
C ILE A 119 0.69 -9.94 -11.67
N GLY A 120 0.15 -10.19 -10.47
CA GLY A 120 -0.64 -11.38 -10.19
C GLY A 120 -1.92 -11.48 -11.03
N LEU A 121 -2.29 -12.70 -11.43
CA LEU A 121 -3.49 -13.00 -12.24
C LEU A 121 -4.78 -12.43 -11.66
N THR A 122 -5.00 -12.55 -10.35
CA THR A 122 -6.19 -12.01 -9.66
C THR A 122 -6.22 -10.49 -9.73
N THR A 123 -5.09 -9.81 -9.51
CA THR A 123 -4.99 -8.35 -9.64
C THR A 123 -5.30 -7.93 -11.08
N ASN A 124 -4.69 -8.60 -12.07
CA ASN A 124 -4.93 -8.28 -13.47
C ASN A 124 -6.40 -8.47 -13.88
N THR A 125 -7.03 -9.54 -13.41
CA THR A 125 -8.45 -9.84 -13.65
C THR A 125 -9.35 -8.77 -13.04
N ALA A 126 -9.08 -8.36 -11.80
CA ALA A 126 -9.86 -7.31 -11.14
C ALA A 126 -9.75 -5.96 -11.88
N LEU A 127 -8.55 -5.62 -12.38
CA LEU A 127 -8.35 -4.40 -13.16
C LEU A 127 -9.03 -4.45 -14.53
N ASN A 128 -9.12 -5.62 -15.16
CA ASN A 128 -9.93 -5.78 -16.38
C ASN A 128 -11.42 -5.55 -16.13
N ARG A 129 -11.98 -6.15 -15.07
CA ARG A 129 -13.38 -5.92 -14.67
C ARG A 129 -13.67 -4.45 -14.40
N PHE A 130 -12.76 -3.77 -13.70
CA PHE A 130 -12.88 -2.33 -13.45
C PHE A 130 -12.88 -1.54 -14.77
N LYS A 131 -11.96 -1.85 -15.68
CA LYS A 131 -11.88 -1.23 -17.03
C LYS A 131 -13.14 -1.48 -17.87
N GLU A 132 -13.83 -2.59 -17.65
CA GLU A 132 -15.12 -2.95 -18.27
C GLU A 132 -16.33 -2.27 -17.60
N GLY A 133 -16.13 -1.48 -16.53
CA GLY A 133 -17.19 -0.74 -15.85
C GLY A 133 -17.80 -1.45 -14.64
N THR A 134 -17.17 -2.51 -14.14
CA THR A 134 -17.61 -3.16 -12.90
C THR A 134 -17.33 -2.24 -11.70
N ASP A 135 -18.28 -2.17 -10.77
CA ASP A 135 -18.12 -1.45 -9.50
C ASP A 135 -16.87 -1.94 -8.74
N THR A 136 -16.07 -1.01 -8.20
CA THR A 136 -14.81 -1.31 -7.50
C THR A 136 -14.96 -2.25 -6.30
N VAL A 137 -16.15 -2.28 -5.68
CA VAL A 137 -16.48 -3.20 -4.57
C VAL A 137 -16.74 -4.62 -5.08
N LEU A 138 -16.96 -4.80 -6.38
CA LEU A 138 -17.27 -6.10 -7.02
C LEU A 138 -16.15 -6.60 -7.93
N CYS A 139 -15.07 -5.84 -8.11
CA CYS A 139 -14.00 -6.19 -9.06
C CYS A 139 -13.14 -7.39 -8.62
N GLY A 140 -13.00 -7.64 -7.32
CA GLY A 140 -12.12 -8.68 -6.79
C GLY A 140 -12.66 -10.09 -7.03
N GLY A 141 -11.78 -11.06 -6.79
CA GLY A 141 -12.12 -12.47 -6.82
C GLY A 141 -13.16 -12.83 -5.77
N ASN A 142 -13.96 -13.86 -6.02
CA ASN A 142 -14.97 -14.39 -5.11
C ASN A 142 -14.78 -15.89 -4.84
N HIS A 143 -13.67 -16.47 -5.30
CA HIS A 143 -13.30 -17.86 -5.05
C HIS A 143 -12.18 -17.97 -4.02
N ILE A 144 -12.10 -19.12 -3.35
CA ILE A 144 -11.06 -19.39 -2.33
C ILE A 144 -9.63 -19.40 -2.91
N GLU A 145 -9.52 -19.63 -4.22
CA GLU A 145 -8.25 -19.57 -4.96
C GLU A 145 -7.77 -18.12 -5.17
N ASP A 146 -8.64 -17.13 -4.96
CA ASP A 146 -8.32 -15.70 -5.03
C ASP A 146 -7.72 -15.15 -3.73
N ASN A 147 -7.50 -16.00 -2.71
CA ASN A 147 -6.98 -15.65 -1.38
C ASN A 147 -5.45 -15.40 -1.40
N GLY A 148 -4.97 -14.67 -2.40
CA GLY A 148 -3.56 -14.31 -2.53
C GLY A 148 -3.11 -13.23 -1.53
N ASN A 149 -1.80 -13.11 -1.33
CA ASN A 149 -1.20 -12.11 -0.44
C ASN A 149 -1.27 -10.66 -0.98
N GLY A 150 -1.71 -10.48 -2.23
CA GLY A 150 -1.61 -9.19 -2.93
C GLY A 150 -2.38 -8.05 -2.27
N SER A 151 -3.43 -8.32 -1.49
CA SER A 151 -4.11 -7.28 -0.70
C SER A 151 -3.34 -6.87 0.55
N LEU A 152 -2.64 -7.83 1.20
CA LEU A 152 -1.85 -7.60 2.41
C LEU A 152 -0.59 -6.79 2.10
N MET A 153 0.07 -7.05 0.98
CA MET A 153 1.31 -6.39 0.56
C MET A 153 1.13 -4.88 0.32
N ARG A 154 -0.09 -4.42 0.03
CA ARG A 154 -0.40 -3.02 -0.33
C ARG A 154 -1.25 -2.24 0.68
N ILE A 155 -1.46 -2.75 1.89
CA ILE A 155 -2.34 -2.12 2.90
C ILE A 155 -1.68 -0.96 3.66
N LEU A 156 -0.35 -0.85 3.61
CA LEU A 156 0.42 0.07 4.47
C LEU A 156 -0.01 1.56 4.33
N PRO A 157 -0.19 2.12 3.11
CA PRO A 157 -0.65 3.51 2.97
C PRO A 157 -2.05 3.73 3.56
N VAL A 158 -2.92 2.73 3.44
CA VAL A 158 -4.29 2.77 3.99
C VAL A 158 -4.25 2.77 5.52
N ALA A 159 -3.39 1.94 6.12
CA ALA A 159 -3.19 1.93 7.57
C ALA A 159 -2.69 3.29 8.10
N PHE A 160 -1.74 3.91 7.38
CA PHE A 160 -1.26 5.26 7.73
C PHE A 160 -2.32 6.34 7.55
N PHE A 161 -3.10 6.26 6.47
CA PHE A 161 -4.23 7.14 6.23
C PHE A 161 -5.24 7.08 7.38
N LEU A 162 -5.68 5.87 7.76
CA LEU A 162 -6.60 5.66 8.87
C LEU A 162 -6.02 6.15 10.20
N TYR A 163 -4.76 5.84 10.49
CA TYR A 163 -4.09 6.33 11.69
C TYR A 163 -4.02 7.87 11.75
N ASN A 164 -3.99 8.54 10.60
CA ASN A 164 -4.00 10.00 10.54
C ASN A 164 -5.40 10.59 10.66
N THR A 165 -6.40 10.01 10.00
CA THR A 165 -7.80 10.47 10.07
C THR A 165 -8.43 10.19 11.44
N GLU A 166 -8.16 9.04 12.05
CA GLU A 166 -8.65 8.71 13.40
C GLU A 166 -8.00 9.59 14.48
N SER A 167 -6.73 9.96 14.33
CA SER A 167 -6.09 10.90 15.26
C SER A 167 -6.71 12.31 15.24
N SER A 168 -7.47 12.63 14.19
CA SER A 168 -8.22 13.90 14.05
C SER A 168 -9.68 13.79 14.50
N ARG A 169 -10.20 12.57 14.71
CA ARG A 169 -11.56 12.31 15.19
C ARG A 169 -11.51 11.75 16.61
N THR A 170 -11.75 12.60 17.60
CA THR A 170 -12.01 12.16 18.97
C THR A 170 -13.31 11.34 18.99
N GLU A 171 -13.19 10.00 18.94
CA GLU A 171 -14.04 8.96 19.53
C GLU A 171 -14.06 7.68 18.67
N ASN A 172 -13.41 6.63 19.19
CA ASN A 172 -13.65 5.20 18.99
C ASN A 172 -14.18 4.72 17.61
N ARG A 173 -13.30 4.09 16.81
CA ARG A 173 -13.54 2.80 16.11
C ARG A 173 -12.27 2.27 15.40
N PRO A 174 -11.45 1.41 16.02
CA PRO A 174 -10.17 0.99 15.42
C PRO A 174 -10.25 -0.20 14.43
N PHE A 175 -11.43 -0.64 13.97
CA PHE A 175 -11.53 -1.90 13.22
C PHE A 175 -12.68 -1.88 12.22
N MET A 176 -12.42 -1.58 10.94
CA MET A 176 -13.46 -1.75 9.90
C MET A 176 -12.98 -2.13 8.51
N MET A 177 -11.67 -2.07 8.20
CA MET A 177 -11.16 -2.54 6.89
C MET A 177 -10.72 -4.01 6.86
N LEU A 178 -10.75 -4.72 8.00
CA LEU A 178 -10.28 -6.11 8.16
C LEU A 178 -11.41 -7.11 8.46
N GLN A 179 -12.69 -6.74 8.29
CA GLN A 179 -13.80 -7.67 8.58
C GLN A 179 -14.08 -8.57 7.37
N PRO A 180 -14.24 -9.90 7.57
CA PRO A 180 -14.84 -10.78 6.57
C PRO A 180 -16.20 -10.25 6.14
N SER A 181 -16.50 -10.39 4.85
CA SER A 181 -17.64 -9.80 4.18
C SER A 181 -18.98 -10.39 4.63
N HIS A 182 -19.46 -10.09 5.83
CA HIS A 182 -20.80 -10.49 6.25
C HIS A 182 -21.68 -9.39 6.86
N THR A 183 -21.16 -8.22 7.24
CA THR A 183 -22.03 -7.26 7.99
C THR A 183 -21.66 -5.78 7.89
N VAL A 184 -21.23 -5.31 6.72
CA VAL A 184 -20.98 -3.87 6.55
C VAL A 184 -21.97 -3.24 5.55
N THR A 185 -22.61 -2.17 6.00
CA THR A 185 -23.48 -1.29 5.20
C THR A 185 -22.76 -0.86 3.93
N GLN A 186 -23.52 -0.61 2.86
CA GLN A 186 -23.02 -0.46 1.49
C GLN A 186 -21.90 0.60 1.32
N SER A 187 -21.74 1.52 2.27
CA SER A 187 -20.71 2.57 2.28
C SER A 187 -19.39 2.24 3.00
N GLN A 188 -19.21 1.05 3.58
CA GLN A 188 -18.00 0.72 4.36
C GLN A 188 -17.37 -0.65 4.01
N LYS A 189 -17.69 -1.21 2.85
CA LYS A 189 -17.00 -2.40 2.34
C LYS A 189 -15.62 -2.01 1.80
N SER A 190 -14.56 -2.71 2.22
CA SER A 190 -13.24 -2.59 1.59
C SER A 190 -13.38 -2.88 0.10
N PRO A 191 -12.78 -2.08 -0.79
CA PRO A 191 -12.80 -2.36 -2.22
C PRO A 191 -12.25 -3.76 -2.46
N ALA A 192 -12.82 -4.49 -3.41
CA ALA A 192 -12.42 -5.88 -3.62
C ALA A 192 -10.97 -6.00 -4.16
N ILE A 193 -10.38 -4.88 -4.60
CA ILE A 193 -8.93 -4.74 -4.86
C ILE A 193 -8.08 -4.80 -3.57
N PHE A 194 -8.68 -4.72 -2.39
CA PHE A 194 -8.02 -4.85 -1.08
C PHE A 194 -8.57 -6.01 -0.26
N THR A 195 -9.52 -6.80 -0.77
CA THR A 195 -10.10 -7.89 0.01
C THR A 195 -9.22 -9.13 -0.07
N TRP A 196 -8.84 -9.61 1.10
CA TRP A 196 -8.46 -11.00 1.33
C TRP A 196 -9.77 -11.77 1.50
N ASN A 197 -10.08 -12.69 0.60
CA ASN A 197 -11.07 -13.71 0.92
C ASN A 197 -10.36 -14.75 1.79
N SER A 198 -11.10 -15.41 2.67
CA SER A 198 -10.61 -16.43 3.60
C SER A 198 -11.46 -17.67 3.46
#